data_AF-X5MHA1-F1
#
_entry.id   AF-X5MHA1-F1
#
_cell.length_a   1.000
_cell.length_b   1.000
_cell.length_c   1.000
_cell.angle_alpha   90.00
_cell.angle_beta   90.00
_cell.angle_gamma   90.00
#
_symmetry.space_group_name_H-M   'P 1'
#
loop_
_entity.id
_entity.type
_entity.pdbx_description
1 polymer ?
#
loop_
_entity_poly.entity_id
_entity_poly.type
_entity_poly.pdbx_seq_one_letter_code
_entity_poly.pdbx_strand_id
1 'polypeptide(L)'
;MVYFEEVRRHIRIDAAHVYGGLLATLTAWCEYHQIPYEGIPVGTIKKKMTGKGNASKEEIIKVVCAKGHAPCDDNEADALAILHVMKGKEIRHVN
;
A
#
# COMPACT_ATOMS: atom_id res chain seq x y z
N MET A 1 -1.17 -13.75 2.02
CA MET A 1 -1.88 -12.78 1.16
C MET A 1 -0.90 -11.69 0.77
N VAL A 2 -0.94 -11.23 -0.47
CA VAL A 2 -0.20 -10.06 -0.95
C VAL A 2 -1.08 -8.82 -0.82
N TYR A 3 -0.49 -7.72 -0.38
CA TYR A 3 -1.16 -6.42 -0.34
C TYR A 3 -0.39 -5.43 -1.16
N PHE A 4 -1.09 -4.56 -1.88
CA PHE A 4 -0.47 -3.54 -2.71
C PHE A 4 -1.27 -2.24 -2.67
N GLU A 5 -0.62 -1.16 -3.08
CA GLU A 5 -1.26 0.14 -3.22
C GLU A 5 -2.22 0.16 -4.41
N GLU A 6 -3.49 0.45 -4.14
CA GLU A 6 -4.48 0.67 -5.18
C GLU A 6 -4.50 2.15 -5.57
N VAL A 7 -4.00 2.44 -6.77
CA VAL A 7 -4.05 3.77 -7.36
C VAL A 7 -5.24 3.82 -8.31
N ARG A 8 -6.28 4.59 -7.95
CA ARG A 8 -7.50 4.75 -8.77
C ARG A 8 -7.51 6.01 -9.64
N ARG A 9 -6.72 7.01 -9.29
CA ARG A 9 -6.66 8.29 -9.99
C ARG A 9 -5.30 8.43 -10.67
N HIS A 10 -5.32 8.43 -11.99
CA HIS A 10 -4.15 8.68 -12.82
C HIS A 10 -4.28 10.05 -13.48
N ILE A 11 -3.24 10.87 -13.39
CA ILE A 11 -3.23 12.23 -13.97
C ILE A 11 -2.93 12.17 -15.47
N ARG A 12 -2.20 11.15 -15.91
CA ARG A 12 -1.81 10.95 -17.30
C ARG A 12 -2.09 9.50 -17.75
N ILE A 13 -2.33 9.34 -19.05
CA ILE A 13 -2.69 8.05 -19.67
C ILE A 13 -1.52 7.06 -19.62
N ASP A 14 -0.29 7.54 -19.84
CA ASP A 14 0.93 6.74 -19.74
C ASP A 14 1.07 6.07 -18.36
N ALA A 15 0.85 6.83 -17.29
CA ALA A 15 0.89 6.35 -15.92
C ALA A 15 -0.21 5.31 -15.65
N ALA A 16 -1.39 5.49 -16.23
CA ALA A 16 -2.48 4.52 -16.11
C ALA A 16 -2.13 3.19 -16.81
N HIS A 17 -1.53 3.24 -18.00
CA HIS A 17 -1.10 2.04 -18.73
C HIS A 17 0.01 1.28 -18.01
N VAL A 18 1.04 1.99 -17.52
CA VAL A 18 2.13 1.37 -16.76
C VAL A 18 1.58 0.70 -15.51
N TYR A 19 0.75 1.40 -14.74
CA TYR A 19 0.12 0.84 -13.55
C TYR A 19 -0.74 -0.39 -13.88
N GLY A 20 -1.55 -0.33 -14.95
CA GLY A 20 -2.37 -1.45 -15.39
C GLY A 20 -1.55 -2.69 -15.77
N GLY A 21 -0.42 -2.51 -16.49
CA GLY A 21 0.48 -3.60 -16.84
C GLY A 21 1.17 -4.23 -15.63
N LEU A 22 1.63 -3.41 -14.68
CA LEU A 22 2.21 -3.89 -13.43
C LEU A 22 1.17 -4.64 -12.58
N LEU A 23 -0.04 -4.10 -12.47
CA LEU A 23 -1.14 -4.75 -11.74
C LEU A 23 -1.50 -6.10 -12.37
N ALA A 24 -1.65 -6.17 -13.70
CA ALA A 24 -1.93 -7.41 -14.40
C ALA A 24 -0.84 -8.47 -14.18
N THR A 25 0.42 -8.05 -14.17
CA THR A 25 1.55 -8.96 -13.89
C THR A 25 1.50 -9.48 -12.46
N LEU A 26 1.28 -8.60 -11.48
CA LEU A 26 1.18 -8.97 -10.07
C LEU A 26 0.03 -9.95 -9.82
N THR A 27 -1.16 -9.64 -10.33
CA THR A 27 -2.34 -10.48 -10.12
C THR A 27 -2.21 -11.81 -10.85
N ALA A 28 -1.72 -11.84 -12.09
CA ALA A 28 -1.47 -13.09 -12.81
C ALA A 28 -0.49 -14.01 -12.07
N TRP A 29 0.58 -13.44 -11.49
CA TRP A 29 1.52 -14.20 -10.67
C TRP A 29 0.84 -14.75 -9.40
N CYS A 30 0.06 -13.92 -8.72
CA CYS A 30 -0.67 -14.37 -7.53
C CYS A 30 -1.69 -15.47 -7.84
N GLU A 31 -2.45 -15.34 -8.94
CA GLU A 31 -3.41 -16.36 -9.39
C GLU A 31 -2.70 -17.68 -9.72
N TYR A 32 -1.60 -17.63 -10.47
CA TYR A 32 -0.82 -18.81 -10.84
C TYR A 32 -0.30 -19.58 -9.60
N HIS A 33 0.12 -18.84 -8.58
CA HIS A 33 0.62 -19.42 -7.33
C HIS A 33 -0.47 -19.62 -6.26
N GLN A 34 -1.74 -19.35 -6.57
CA GLN A 34 -2.87 -19.45 -5.64
C GLN A 34 -2.68 -18.62 -4.36
N ILE A 35 -2.08 -17.43 -4.49
CA ILE A 35 -1.84 -16.51 -3.39
C ILE A 35 -2.97 -15.46 -3.38
N PRO A 36 -3.76 -15.33 -2.29
CA PRO A 36 -4.74 -14.26 -2.19
C PRO A 36 -4.08 -12.88 -2.27
N TYR A 37 -4.74 -11.89 -2.89
CA TYR A 37 -4.26 -10.53 -2.98
C TYR A 37 -5.36 -9.49 -2.77
N GLU A 38 -5.01 -8.34 -2.19
CA GLU A 38 -5.93 -7.23 -1.95
C GLU A 38 -5.24 -5.88 -2.24
N GLY A 39 -5.87 -5.07 -3.09
CA GLY A 39 -5.45 -3.68 -3.31
C GLY A 39 -6.04 -2.76 -2.25
N ILE A 40 -5.21 -1.88 -1.68
CA ILE A 40 -5.64 -0.93 -0.64
C ILE A 40 -5.52 0.49 -1.19
N PRO A 41 -6.61 1.28 -1.21
CA PRO A 41 -6.53 2.65 -1.69
C PRO A 41 -5.47 3.47 -0.94
N VAL A 42 -4.60 4.16 -1.69
CA VAL A 42 -3.52 5.00 -1.13
C VAL A 42 -4.06 6.00 -0.10
N GLY A 43 -5.22 6.61 -0.36
CA GLY A 43 -5.84 7.53 0.60
C GLY A 43 -6.26 6.86 1.92
N THR A 44 -6.64 5.58 1.88
CA THR A 44 -6.94 4.79 3.08
C THR A 44 -5.69 4.50 3.88
N ILE A 45 -4.59 4.13 3.20
CA ILE A 45 -3.28 3.90 3.84
C ILE A 45 -2.85 5.17 4.57
N LYS A 46 -2.83 6.29 3.83
CA LYS A 46 -2.46 7.61 4.38
C LYS A 46 -3.32 7.98 5.58
N LYS A 47 -4.65 7.88 5.46
CA LYS A 47 -5.58 8.21 6.55
C LYS A 47 -5.35 7.36 7.80
N LYS A 48 -5.11 6.05 7.63
CA LYS A 48 -4.88 5.15 8.78
C LYS A 48 -3.52 5.40 9.45
N MET A 49 -2.49 5.75 8.68
CA MET A 49 -1.16 5.97 9.21
C MET A 49 -1.02 7.34 9.88
N THR A 50 -1.53 8.40 9.25
CA THR A 50 -1.28 9.79 9.66
C THR A 50 -2.52 10.50 10.20
N GLY A 51 -3.71 9.90 10.10
CA GLY A 51 -4.99 10.57 10.31
C GLY A 51 -5.49 11.38 9.11
N LYS A 52 -4.68 11.57 8.06
CA LYS A 52 -5.01 12.39 6.87
C LYS A 52 -4.93 11.58 5.57
N GLY A 53 -5.98 11.61 4.75
CA GLY A 53 -6.04 10.85 3.51
C GLY A 53 -5.15 11.36 2.37
N ASN A 54 -4.59 12.56 2.50
CA ASN A 54 -3.76 13.23 1.51
C ASN A 54 -2.34 13.54 2.02
N ALA A 55 -1.86 12.78 3.01
CA ALA A 55 -0.53 12.96 3.59
C ALA A 55 0.60 12.92 2.53
N SER A 56 1.67 13.69 2.77
CA SER A 56 2.87 13.69 1.94
C SER A 56 3.72 12.42 2.19
N LYS A 57 4.70 12.17 1.31
CA LYS A 57 5.63 11.04 1.48
C LYS A 57 6.47 11.18 2.76
N GLU A 58 6.88 12.41 3.08
CA GLU A 58 7.64 12.73 4.28
C GLU A 58 6.82 12.50 5.55
N GLU A 59 5.53 12.80 5.53
CA GLU A 59 4.62 12.48 6.65
C GLU A 59 4.53 10.96 6.87
N ILE A 60 4.46 10.17 5.79
CA ILE A 60 4.44 8.70 5.88
C ILE A 60 5.75 8.16 6.44
N ILE A 61 6.90 8.58 5.89
CA ILE A 61 8.22 8.16 6.38
C ILE A 61 8.37 8.49 7.87
N LYS A 62 7.98 9.69 8.32
CA LYS A 62 8.02 10.07 9.74
C LYS A 62 7.20 9.13 10.61
N VAL A 63 5.99 8.79 10.20
CA VAL A 63 5.13 7.86 10.97
C VAL A 63 5.72 6.45 10.98
N VAL A 64 6.25 5.97 9.85
CA VAL A 64 6.91 4.66 9.75
C VAL A 64 8.14 4.60 10.65
N CYS A 65 8.96 5.65 10.68
CA CYS A 65 10.10 5.77 11.59
C CYS A 65 9.65 5.81 13.05
N ALA A 66 8.60 6.57 13.38
CA ALA A 66 8.05 6.61 14.73
C ALA A 66 7.48 5.25 15.20
N LYS A 67 7.17 4.35 14.26
CA LYS A 67 6.76 2.96 14.52
C LYS A 67 7.94 1.99 14.68
N GLY A 68 9.19 2.48 14.66
CA GLY A 68 10.39 1.69 14.93
C GLY A 68 11.08 1.11 13.70
N HIS A 69 10.77 1.60 12.50
CA HIS A 69 11.43 1.18 11.26
C HIS A 69 12.43 2.24 10.76
N ALA A 70 13.33 1.84 9.86
CA ALA A 70 14.28 2.73 9.19
C ALA A 70 14.25 2.46 7.68
N PRO A 71 13.19 2.91 6.96
CA PRO A 71 13.06 2.68 5.54
C PRO A 71 14.18 3.39 4.77
N CYS A 72 14.73 2.72 3.75
CA CYS A 72 15.76 3.25 2.87
C CYS A 72 15.22 4.32 1.92
N ASP A 73 13.98 4.16 1.44
CA ASP A 73 13.31 5.07 0.53
C ASP A 73 11.80 5.17 0.83
N ASP A 74 11.09 5.91 -0.01
CA ASP A 74 9.64 6.07 0.07
C ASP A 74 8.89 4.77 -0.26
N ASN A 75 9.39 3.97 -1.21
CA ASN A 75 8.77 2.69 -1.57
C ASN A 75 8.77 1.70 -0.39
N GLU A 76 9.89 1.60 0.34
CA GLU A 76 9.98 0.76 1.54
C GLU A 76 9.08 1.30 2.65
N ALA A 77 9.00 2.63 2.81
CA ALA A 77 8.07 3.24 3.76
C ALA A 77 6.60 2.92 3.43
N ASP A 78 6.21 2.97 2.15
CA ASP A 78 4.86 2.65 1.71
C ASP A 78 4.52 1.15 1.93
N ALA A 79 5.46 0.25 1.67
CA ALA A 79 5.30 -1.18 1.95
C ALA A 79 5.12 -1.46 3.46
N LEU A 80 5.91 -0.81 4.31
CA LEU A 80 5.77 -0.89 5.77
C LEU A 80 4.44 -0.28 6.25
N ALA A 81 4.00 0.82 5.64
CA ALA A 81 2.71 1.43 5.94
C ALA A 81 1.55 0.48 5.63
N ILE A 82 1.57 -0.20 4.48
CA ILE A 82 0.60 -1.26 4.14
C ILE A 82 0.59 -2.36 5.20
N LEU A 83 1.76 -2.84 5.62
CA LEU A 83 1.88 -3.88 6.64
C LEU A 83 1.21 -3.47 7.97
N HIS A 84 1.47 -2.25 8.45
CA HIS A 84 0.87 -1.73 9.68
C HIS A 84 -0.65 -1.61 9.56
N VAL A 85 -1.15 -1.13 8.42
CA VAL A 85 -2.58 -1.00 8.14
C VAL A 85 -3.27 -2.37 8.17
N MET A 86 -2.61 -3.39 7.64
CA MET A 86 -3.19 -4.73 7.49
C MET A 86 -3.11 -5.58 8.75
N LYS A 87 -2.01 -5.53 9.49
CA LYS A 87 -1.93 -6.15 10.83
C LYS A 87 -3.07 -5.67 11.74
N GLY A 88 -3.40 -4.37 11.68
CA GLY A 88 -4.53 -3.82 12.44
C GLY A 88 -5.92 -4.26 11.97
N LYS A 89 -6.08 -4.69 10.70
CA LYS A 89 -7.34 -5.22 10.16
C LYS A 89 -7.54 -6.69 10.54
N GLU A 90 -6.46 -7.48 10.54
CA GLU A 90 -6.50 -8.90 10.92
C GLU A 90 -6.87 -9.07 12.41
N ILE A 91 -6.24 -8.32 13.32
CA ILE A 91 -6.54 -8.39 14.76
C ILE A 91 -8.01 -8.10 15.08
N ARG A 92 -8.69 -7.27 14.27
CA ARG A 92 -10.11 -6.92 14.45
C ARG A 92 -11.08 -7.96 13.92
N HIS A 93 -10.64 -8.92 13.11
CA HIS A 93 -11.48 -10.03 12.64
C HIS A 93 -11.42 -11.26 13.55
N VAL A 94 -10.51 -11.26 14.54
CA VAL A 94 -10.33 -12.37 15.51
C VAL A 94 -10.97 -12.05 16.88
N ASN A 95 -11.65 -10.90 17.02
CA ASN A 95 -12.37 -10.51 18.24
C ASN A 95 -13.86 -10.34 17.95
#